data_AF-A0A7G6YBK1-F1
#
_entry.id   AF-A0A7G6YBK1-F1
#
_cell.length_a   1.000
_cell.length_b   1.000
_cell.length_c   1.000
_cell.angle_alpha   90.00
_cell.angle_beta   90.00
_cell.angle_gamma   90.00
#
_symmetry.space_group_name_H-M   'P 1'
#
loop_
_entity.id
_entity.type
_entity.pdbx_description
1 polymer ?
#
loop_
_entity_poly.entity_id
_entity_poly.type
_entity_poly.pdbx_seq_one_letter_code
_entity_poly.pdbx_strand_id
1 'polypeptide(L)'
;MGFGRADTGKTTAHLQILASCAGCFCRSVECVTSAGRTRGVGSQNLRPGRHRKNAHSCSSSDCRSCSYLPCPHEKTIDDLDVELRSSVYAYWHLMKLCFPHPRDKTGAGASIINFASEAGVMGDSLYAPYAAAKEAVRGLSRVVAREWGQYNIRVNTVCPNGMTENVSGGLQYLNPELRDHVEKAFVNNPFGRAGDPYEDVAPVVVFLASDDSHWITGQNIHADGGVLINA
;
A
#
# COMPACT_ATOMS: atom_id res chain seq x y z
N MET A 1 26.95 12.09 45.01
CA MET A 1 26.37 10.88 44.38
C MET A 1 26.16 11.21 42.92
N GLY A 2 27.11 10.83 42.06
CA GLY A 2 27.03 11.03 40.62
C GLY A 2 26.37 9.81 39.98
N PHE A 3 25.27 10.02 39.27
CA PHE A 3 24.75 9.03 38.34
C PHE A 3 25.47 9.21 37.01
N GLY A 4 26.30 8.23 36.66
CA GLY A 4 27.07 8.20 35.43
C GLY A 4 26.16 8.13 34.21
N ARG A 5 26.52 8.90 33.17
CA ARG A 5 26.05 8.69 31.80
C ARG A 5 26.43 7.28 31.36
N ALA A 6 25.44 6.41 31.20
CA ALA A 6 25.60 5.21 30.41
C ALA A 6 25.59 5.60 28.94
N ASP A 7 26.70 5.31 28.29
CA ASP A 7 26.94 5.44 26.86
C ASP A 7 26.00 4.47 26.12
N THR A 8 24.87 4.97 25.59
CA THR A 8 23.97 4.17 24.75
C THR A 8 24.58 4.09 23.37
N GLY A 9 25.49 3.12 23.21
CA GLY A 9 25.99 2.68 21.92
C GLY A 9 24.83 2.43 20.97
N LYS A 10 24.91 3.03 19.79
CA LYS A 10 23.95 2.91 18.69
C LYS A 10 23.78 1.43 18.32
N THR A 11 22.74 0.79 18.83
CA THR A 11 22.27 -0.51 18.35
C THR A 11 21.61 -0.29 17.01
N THR A 12 22.25 -0.79 15.96
CA THR A 12 21.73 -0.82 14.59
C THR A 12 20.53 -1.76 14.57
N ALA A 13 19.32 -1.25 14.83
CA ALA A 13 18.09 -1.99 14.56
C ALA A 13 18.05 -2.29 13.05
N HIS A 14 17.98 -3.57 12.68
CA HIS A 14 17.80 -4.00 11.30
C HIS A 14 16.36 -3.66 10.85
N LEU A 15 16.18 -2.40 10.47
CA LEU A 15 14.93 -1.82 9.97
C LEU A 15 14.67 -2.33 8.55
N GLN A 16 13.50 -2.95 8.34
CA GLN A 16 12.97 -3.19 7.00
C GLN A 16 11.57 -2.62 6.87
N ILE A 17 11.48 -1.50 6.16
CA ILE A 17 10.23 -0.86 5.74
C ILE A 17 9.88 -1.41 4.36
N LEU A 18 8.74 -2.12 4.24
CA LEU A 18 8.38 -2.84 3.01
C LEU A 18 7.34 -2.09 2.17
N ALA A 19 7.74 -1.03 1.47
CA ALA A 19 6.84 -0.33 0.55
C ALA A 19 6.66 -1.11 -0.77
N SER A 20 5.60 -1.92 -0.89
CA SER A 20 5.06 -2.32 -2.20
C SER A 20 4.03 -1.29 -2.65
N CYS A 21 4.50 -0.30 -3.43
CA CYS A 21 3.65 0.51 -4.31
C CYS A 21 3.22 -0.37 -5.51
N ALA A 22 2.24 -1.24 -5.28
CA ALA A 22 1.52 -1.93 -6.34
C ALA A 22 0.33 -1.05 -6.75
N GLY A 23 0.31 -0.55 -7.99
CA GLY A 23 -0.92 -0.02 -8.59
C GLY A 23 -0.76 1.14 -9.58
N CYS A 24 0.29 1.97 -9.50
CA CYS A 24 0.48 3.05 -10.49
C CYS A 24 1.38 2.61 -11.64
N PHE A 25 0.75 2.10 -12.71
CA PHE A 25 1.20 2.22 -14.10
C PHE A 25 2.71 2.10 -14.36
N CYS A 26 3.34 0.99 -13.97
CA CYS A 26 4.70 0.68 -14.43
C CYS A 26 4.64 0.02 -15.82
N ARG A 27 4.32 0.81 -16.86
CA ARG A 27 4.62 0.49 -18.27
C ARG A 27 5.75 1.39 -18.76
N SER A 28 6.93 1.25 -18.17
CA SER A 28 8.19 1.70 -18.77
C SER A 28 9.38 1.25 -17.93
N VAL A 29 9.69 -0.05 -18.00
CA VAL A 29 11.09 -0.49 -17.93
C VAL A 29 11.60 -0.44 -19.37
N GLU A 30 11.88 0.77 -19.86
CA GLU A 30 12.81 0.89 -20.99
C GLU A 30 14.21 0.67 -20.41
N CYS A 31 14.69 -0.55 -20.60
CA CYS A 31 16.10 -0.88 -20.48
C CYS A 31 16.87 0.06 -21.42
N VAL A 32 17.58 1.04 -20.85
CA VAL A 32 18.54 1.85 -21.57
C VAL A 32 19.70 0.94 -21.95
N THR A 33 19.58 0.31 -23.12
CA THR A 33 20.71 -0.20 -23.89
C THR A 33 20.56 0.31 -25.32
N SER A 34 21.48 1.20 -25.67
CA SER A 34 21.82 1.74 -26.99
C SER A 34 21.21 1.09 -28.25
N ALA A 35 20.77 2.00 -29.13
CA ALA A 35 20.68 1.91 -30.59
C ALA A 35 19.40 1.31 -31.23
N GLY A 36 18.58 2.19 -31.82
CA GLY A 36 18.00 1.94 -33.14
C GLY A 36 16.47 2.05 -33.30
N ARG A 37 16.04 3.17 -33.91
CA ARG A 37 14.84 3.35 -34.77
C ARG A 37 13.44 3.37 -34.12
N THR A 38 12.89 4.59 -34.12
CA THR A 38 11.47 4.95 -34.06
C THR A 38 10.63 4.37 -35.21
N ARG A 39 9.42 3.88 -34.92
CA ARG A 39 8.26 3.94 -35.84
C ARG A 39 6.99 4.22 -35.04
N GLY A 40 6.37 5.37 -35.31
CA GLY A 40 5.08 5.75 -34.75
C GLY A 40 3.91 5.11 -35.49
N VAL A 41 2.75 5.05 -34.83
CA VAL A 41 1.46 4.74 -35.45
C VAL A 41 0.36 5.62 -34.86
N GLY A 42 -0.03 6.61 -35.65
CA GLY A 42 -1.41 6.94 -36.04
C GLY A 42 -2.50 7.08 -34.98
N SER A 43 -2.77 8.33 -34.57
CA SER A 43 -4.07 8.77 -34.07
C SER A 43 -5.09 8.88 -35.20
N GLN A 44 -6.29 8.27 -35.13
CA GLN A 44 -7.51 8.84 -35.74
C GLN A 44 -8.82 8.32 -35.09
N ASN A 45 -9.57 9.29 -34.54
CA ASN A 45 -11.02 9.54 -34.63
C ASN A 45 -12.05 8.59 -33.97
N LEU A 46 -12.62 9.03 -32.84
CA LEU A 46 -13.98 8.69 -32.41
C LEU A 46 -14.82 9.97 -32.19
N ARG A 47 -16.05 9.95 -32.73
CA ARG A 47 -16.99 11.08 -32.87
C ARG A 47 -17.64 11.49 -31.53
N PRO A 48 -18.12 12.75 -31.38
CA PRO A 48 -18.70 13.24 -30.13
C PRO A 48 -20.19 12.88 -30.01
N GLY A 49 -20.53 11.98 -29.09
CA GLY A 49 -21.89 11.71 -28.67
C GLY A 49 -22.24 12.46 -27.38
N ARG A 50 -23.20 13.38 -27.44
CA ARG A 50 -23.79 14.08 -26.29
C ARG A 50 -24.41 13.11 -25.29
N HIS A 51 -23.97 13.11 -24.04
CA HIS A 51 -24.85 12.84 -22.89
C HIS A 51 -24.39 13.63 -21.66
N ARG A 52 -25.15 14.68 -21.31
CA ARG A 52 -25.18 15.23 -19.95
C ARG A 52 -25.89 14.19 -19.05
N LYS A 53 -25.23 13.70 -18.00
CA LYS A 53 -25.91 13.10 -16.85
C LYS A 53 -25.30 13.64 -15.57
N ASN A 54 -26.18 14.13 -14.70
CA ASN A 54 -25.87 14.85 -13.47
C ASN A 54 -25.25 13.92 -12.43
N ALA A 55 -24.30 14.47 -11.69
CA ALA A 55 -23.64 13.85 -10.54
C ALA A 55 -24.58 13.76 -9.34
N HIS A 56 -25.22 12.62 -9.13
CA HIS A 56 -25.82 12.27 -7.84
C HIS A 56 -25.69 10.77 -7.58
N SER A 57 -25.06 10.44 -6.45
CA SER A 57 -25.10 9.16 -5.73
C SER A 57 -24.90 7.88 -6.56
N CYS A 58 -23.69 7.29 -6.46
CA CYS A 58 -23.46 5.89 -6.79
C CYS A 58 -24.21 5.01 -5.76
N SER A 59 -25.53 4.89 -5.90
CA SER A 59 -26.39 4.06 -5.04
C SER A 59 -27.04 2.90 -5.79
N SER A 60 -26.70 2.68 -7.06
CA SER A 60 -27.27 1.60 -7.86
C SER A 60 -26.26 0.47 -8.02
N SER A 61 -26.73 -0.75 -7.76
CA SER A 61 -26.14 -2.06 -8.05
C SER A 61 -25.74 -2.31 -9.51
N ASP A 62 -25.65 -1.27 -10.33
CA ASP A 62 -25.35 -1.33 -11.75
C ASP A 62 -23.90 -0.87 -11.98
N CYS A 63 -23.01 -1.86 -11.91
CA CYS A 63 -21.59 -1.78 -12.26
C CYS A 63 -21.33 -1.01 -13.58
N ARG A 64 -22.27 -1.07 -14.55
CA ARG A 64 -22.13 -0.41 -15.86
C ARG A 64 -22.12 1.12 -15.79
N SER A 65 -22.59 1.71 -14.70
CA SER A 65 -22.61 3.17 -14.51
C SER A 65 -21.27 3.74 -14.04
N CYS A 66 -20.35 2.88 -13.60
CA CYS A 66 -19.03 3.29 -13.13
C CYS A 66 -18.02 3.23 -14.28
N SER A 67 -17.95 4.31 -15.06
CA SER A 67 -17.16 4.40 -16.30
C SER A 67 -15.64 4.56 -16.09
N TYR A 68 -15.15 4.44 -14.86
CA TYR A 68 -13.80 4.90 -14.51
C TYR A 68 -12.77 3.79 -14.31
N LEU A 69 -13.15 2.69 -13.68
CA LEU A 69 -12.34 1.49 -13.54
C LEU A 69 -13.19 0.29 -13.98
N PRO A 70 -12.59 -0.73 -14.63
CA PRO A 70 -13.34 -1.87 -15.13
C PRO A 70 -13.99 -2.61 -13.96
N CYS A 71 -15.19 -3.11 -14.17
CA CYS A 71 -15.90 -3.86 -13.14
C CYS A 71 -15.21 -5.20 -12.87
N PRO A 72 -15.48 -5.88 -11.73
CA PRO A 72 -14.87 -7.16 -11.42
C PRO A 72 -14.97 -8.20 -12.55
N HIS A 73 -16.10 -8.25 -13.27
CA HIS A 73 -16.32 -9.17 -14.40
C HIS A 73 -15.53 -8.83 -15.68
N GLU A 74 -14.95 -7.64 -15.76
CA GLU A 74 -14.12 -7.18 -16.89
C GLU A 74 -12.63 -7.29 -16.60
N LYS A 75 -12.27 -7.52 -15.33
CA LYS A 75 -10.88 -7.72 -14.90
C LYS A 75 -10.43 -9.12 -15.24
N THR A 76 -9.21 -9.21 -15.73
CA THR A 76 -8.58 -10.46 -16.16
C THR A 76 -7.89 -11.15 -15.00
N ILE A 77 -7.53 -12.41 -15.21
CA ILE A 77 -6.65 -13.11 -14.26
C ILE A 77 -5.28 -12.43 -14.17
N ASP A 78 -4.80 -11.83 -15.25
CA ASP A 78 -3.51 -11.13 -15.28
C ASP A 78 -3.51 -9.90 -14.36
N ASP A 79 -4.64 -9.19 -14.26
CA ASP A 79 -4.81 -8.08 -13.32
C ASP A 79 -4.67 -8.56 -11.86
N LEU A 80 -5.24 -9.74 -11.55
CA LEU A 80 -5.08 -10.37 -10.24
C LEU A 80 -3.66 -10.86 -9.99
N ASP A 81 -3.04 -11.48 -10.99
CA ASP A 81 -1.66 -11.99 -10.91
C ASP A 81 -0.66 -10.88 -10.62
N VAL A 82 -0.81 -9.71 -11.26
CA VAL A 82 0.06 -8.55 -11.01
C VAL A 82 -0.03 -8.09 -9.55
N GLU A 83 -1.24 -7.97 -9.01
CA GLU A 83 -1.47 -7.52 -7.64
C GLU A 83 -0.95 -8.53 -6.61
N LEU A 84 -1.21 -9.82 -6.83
CA LEU A 84 -0.69 -10.89 -5.98
C LEU A 84 0.84 -10.93 -6.01
N ARG A 85 1.46 -10.88 -7.20
CA ARG A 85 2.93 -10.96 -7.35
C ARG A 85 3.63 -9.78 -6.69
N SER A 86 3.13 -8.57 -6.90
CA SER A 86 3.71 -7.34 -6.37
C SER A 86 3.47 -7.15 -4.86
N SER A 87 2.45 -7.78 -4.29
CA SER A 87 2.16 -7.72 -2.86
C SER A 87 2.52 -9.02 -2.13
N VAL A 88 1.68 -10.06 -2.24
CA VAL A 88 1.77 -11.29 -1.45
C VAL A 88 3.09 -12.04 -1.70
N TYR A 89 3.43 -12.27 -2.98
CA TYR A 89 4.65 -13.01 -3.31
C TYR A 89 5.90 -12.21 -2.93
N ALA A 90 5.92 -10.91 -3.24
CA ALA A 90 7.03 -10.03 -2.88
C ALA A 90 7.29 -10.06 -1.37
N TYR A 91 6.26 -9.90 -0.54
CA TYR A 91 6.40 -9.94 0.91
C TYR A 91 6.79 -11.32 1.43
N TRP A 92 6.19 -12.39 0.90
CA TRP A 92 6.58 -13.75 1.24
C TRP A 92 8.07 -14.00 1.00
N HIS A 93 8.56 -13.67 -0.20
CA HIS A 93 9.96 -13.85 -0.56
C HIS A 93 10.87 -13.00 0.31
N LEU A 94 10.53 -11.73 0.51
CA LEU A 94 11.36 -10.82 1.29
C LEU A 94 11.43 -11.23 2.75
N MET A 95 10.30 -11.56 3.40
CA MET A 95 10.30 -12.08 4.76
C MET A 95 11.20 -13.32 4.89
N LYS A 96 11.12 -14.26 3.95
CA LYS A 96 11.99 -15.46 3.95
C LYS A 96 13.46 -15.13 3.80
N LEU A 97 13.82 -14.18 2.95
CA LEU A 97 15.20 -13.73 2.79
C LEU A 97 15.74 -13.04 4.04
N CYS A 98 14.85 -12.42 4.83
CA CYS A 98 15.24 -11.61 5.98
C CYS A 98 15.27 -12.42 7.28
N PHE A 99 14.49 -13.50 7.37
CA PHE A 99 14.45 -14.43 8.49
C PHE A 99 15.83 -14.91 9.03
N PRO A 100 16.88 -15.14 8.21
CA PRO A 100 18.17 -15.59 8.73
C PRO A 100 18.98 -14.52 9.47
N HIS A 101 18.66 -13.24 9.27
CA HIS A 101 19.46 -12.09 9.70
C HIS A 101 19.24 -11.57 11.15
N PRO A 102 18.12 -11.81 11.87
CA PRO A 102 18.02 -11.46 13.28
C PRO A 102 18.79 -12.51 14.10
N ARG A 103 20.05 -12.22 14.43
CA ARG A 103 20.93 -13.17 15.15
C ARG A 103 21.86 -12.51 16.17
N ASP A 104 21.33 -11.65 17.02
CA ASP A 104 21.94 -11.50 18.35
C ASP A 104 20.96 -11.96 19.42
N LYS A 105 21.26 -13.12 20.03
CA LYS A 105 20.53 -13.69 21.16
C LYS A 105 20.52 -12.78 22.41
N THR A 106 21.24 -11.66 22.34
CA THR A 106 21.43 -10.66 23.39
C THR A 106 20.96 -9.26 22.97
N GLY A 107 20.45 -9.07 21.75
CA GLY A 107 20.09 -7.77 21.16
C GLY A 107 18.67 -7.74 20.61
N ALA A 108 18.12 -6.54 20.45
CA ALA A 108 16.73 -6.27 20.06
C ALA A 108 16.22 -7.21 18.94
N GLY A 109 14.97 -7.66 19.08
CA GLY A 109 14.29 -8.50 18.09
C GLY A 109 14.17 -7.83 16.72
N ALA A 110 13.56 -8.51 15.74
CA ALA A 110 13.29 -7.90 14.45
C ALA A 110 11.85 -7.34 14.38
N SER A 111 11.66 -6.31 13.56
CA SER A 111 10.36 -5.79 13.20
C SER A 111 10.17 -5.84 11.68
N ILE A 112 9.12 -6.53 11.25
CA ILE A 112 8.68 -6.61 9.86
C ILE A 112 7.39 -5.82 9.73
N ILE A 113 7.35 -4.87 8.81
CA ILE A 113 6.21 -3.99 8.58
C ILE A 113 5.80 -4.11 7.11
N ASN A 114 4.67 -4.78 6.87
CA ASN A 114 4.09 -4.94 5.54
C ASN A 114 3.05 -3.84 5.27
N PHE A 115 2.99 -3.32 4.05
CA PHE A 115 1.94 -2.37 3.68
C PHE A 115 0.73 -3.10 3.10
N ALA A 116 -0.41 -2.92 3.76
CA ALA A 116 -1.73 -3.36 3.34
C ALA A 116 -2.54 -2.14 2.83
N SER A 117 -3.87 -2.28 2.75
CA SER A 117 -4.77 -1.16 2.46
C SER A 117 -6.14 -1.41 3.08
N GLU A 118 -6.77 -0.32 3.49
CA GLU A 118 -8.17 -0.20 3.86
C GLU A 118 -9.14 -0.69 2.77
N ALA A 119 -8.77 -0.61 1.49
CA ALA A 119 -9.63 -1.06 0.38
C ALA A 119 -9.99 -2.56 0.48
N GLY A 120 -9.08 -3.38 1.01
CA GLY A 120 -9.32 -4.79 1.30
C GLY A 120 -10.24 -5.03 2.50
N VAL A 121 -10.23 -4.09 3.46
CA VAL A 121 -10.98 -4.18 4.73
C VAL A 121 -12.41 -3.68 4.55
N MET A 122 -12.57 -2.56 3.85
CA MET A 122 -13.84 -1.90 3.58
C MET A 122 -14.60 -2.53 2.42
N GLY A 123 -13.90 -3.24 1.52
CA GLY A 123 -14.48 -3.80 0.32
C GLY A 123 -14.76 -2.72 -0.72
N ASP A 124 -13.78 -1.87 -0.99
CA ASP A 124 -13.94 -0.76 -1.92
C ASP A 124 -14.25 -1.24 -3.33
N SER A 125 -15.32 -0.69 -3.89
CA SER A 125 -15.78 -1.04 -5.23
C SER A 125 -14.69 -0.75 -6.26
N LEU A 126 -14.62 -1.56 -7.31
CA LEU A 126 -13.65 -1.48 -8.43
C LEU A 126 -12.20 -1.91 -8.11
N TYR A 127 -11.87 -2.14 -6.85
CA TYR A 127 -10.52 -2.55 -6.41
C TYR A 127 -10.35 -4.07 -6.22
N ALA A 128 -11.26 -4.91 -6.71
CA ALA A 128 -11.30 -6.35 -6.33
C ALA A 128 -9.94 -7.10 -6.36
N PRO A 129 -9.12 -7.04 -7.43
CA PRO A 129 -7.79 -7.68 -7.45
C PRO A 129 -6.83 -7.12 -6.39
N TYR A 130 -6.78 -5.78 -6.28
CA TYR A 130 -5.96 -5.06 -5.32
C TYR A 130 -6.39 -5.37 -3.88
N ALA A 131 -7.68 -5.24 -3.59
CA ALA A 131 -8.30 -5.54 -2.31
C ALA A 131 -8.02 -6.98 -1.87
N ALA A 132 -8.16 -7.95 -2.79
CA ALA A 132 -7.84 -9.35 -2.53
C ALA A 132 -6.36 -9.54 -2.16
N ALA A 133 -5.44 -8.93 -2.91
CA ALA A 133 -4.01 -9.02 -2.64
C ALA A 133 -3.63 -8.37 -1.30
N LYS A 134 -4.16 -7.19 -0.98
CA LYS A 134 -3.86 -6.47 0.27
C LYS A 134 -4.48 -7.12 1.50
N GLU A 135 -5.66 -7.74 1.40
CA GLU A 135 -6.19 -8.54 2.51
C GLU A 135 -5.44 -9.87 2.67
N ALA A 136 -4.97 -10.48 1.58
CA ALA A 136 -4.09 -11.66 1.64
C ALA A 136 -2.77 -11.36 2.36
N VAL A 137 -2.19 -10.16 2.17
CA VAL A 137 -1.03 -9.68 2.96
C VAL A 137 -1.34 -9.63 4.45
N ARG A 138 -2.52 -9.13 4.84
CA ARG A 138 -2.93 -9.10 6.26
C ARG A 138 -3.06 -10.50 6.82
N GLY A 139 -3.70 -11.41 6.08
CA GLY A 139 -3.79 -12.83 6.44
C GLY A 139 -2.42 -13.46 6.65
N LEU A 140 -1.51 -13.31 5.68
CA LEU A 140 -0.15 -13.80 5.73
C LEU A 140 0.60 -13.25 6.96
N SER A 141 0.57 -11.93 7.16
CA SER A 141 1.31 -11.26 8.24
C SER A 141 0.85 -11.71 9.62
N ARG A 142 -0.46 -11.93 9.83
CA ARG A 142 -1.00 -12.42 11.10
C ARG A 142 -0.53 -13.83 11.45
N VAL A 143 -0.46 -14.72 10.45
CA VAL A 143 0.03 -16.09 10.68
C VAL A 143 1.52 -16.08 10.99
N VAL A 144 2.31 -15.37 10.18
CA VAL A 144 3.76 -15.25 10.39
C VAL A 144 4.08 -14.61 11.75
N ALA A 145 3.32 -13.62 12.21
CA ALA A 145 3.48 -13.04 13.54
C ALA A 145 3.39 -14.09 14.67
N ARG A 146 2.46 -15.04 14.56
CA ARG A 146 2.29 -16.11 15.55
C ARG A 146 3.43 -17.12 15.48
N GLU A 147 3.83 -17.49 14.26
CA GLU A 147 4.88 -18.48 14.04
C GLU A 147 6.27 -17.97 14.41
N TRP A 148 6.54 -16.69 14.14
CA TRP A 148 7.87 -16.09 14.29
C TRP A 148 8.08 -15.34 15.61
N GLY A 149 7.02 -15.14 16.41
CA GLY A 149 7.12 -14.54 17.74
C GLY A 149 8.10 -15.29 18.66
N GLN A 150 8.22 -16.62 18.54
CA GLN A 150 9.20 -17.43 19.28
C GLN A 150 10.67 -17.07 18.99
N TYR A 151 10.94 -16.41 17.86
CA TYR A 151 12.25 -15.91 17.48
C TYR A 151 12.44 -14.42 17.81
N ASN A 152 11.54 -13.83 18.62
CA ASN A 152 11.49 -12.40 18.90
C ASN A 152 11.37 -11.53 17.64
N ILE A 153 10.57 -12.00 16.67
CA ILE A 153 10.28 -11.26 15.43
C ILE A 153 8.83 -10.79 15.49
N ARG A 154 8.63 -9.47 15.37
CA ARG A 154 7.32 -8.84 15.29
C ARG A 154 6.96 -8.66 13.83
N VAL A 155 5.71 -8.96 13.48
CA VAL A 155 5.20 -8.76 12.11
C VAL A 155 3.90 -8.01 12.20
N ASN A 156 3.88 -6.79 11.66
CA ASN A 156 2.70 -5.93 11.66
C ASN A 156 2.38 -5.47 10.23
N THR A 157 1.17 -4.97 10.06
CA THR A 157 0.71 -4.36 8.81
C THR A 157 0.32 -2.91 9.04
N VAL A 158 0.58 -2.06 8.04
CA VAL A 158 0.14 -0.66 8.01
C VAL A 158 -0.77 -0.44 6.80
N CYS A 159 -1.95 0.12 7.03
CA CYS A 159 -2.85 0.64 6.00
C CYS A 159 -2.76 2.17 6.00
N PRO A 160 -2.01 2.78 5.05
CA PRO A 160 -1.84 4.23 5.03
C PRO A 160 -2.87 4.93 4.15
N ASN A 161 -3.25 6.16 4.51
CA ASN A 161 -3.77 7.16 3.58
C ASN A 161 -2.80 8.34 3.55
N GLY A 162 -1.86 8.30 2.59
CA GLY A 162 -0.85 9.35 2.41
C GLY A 162 -0.63 9.65 0.93
N MET A 163 -0.65 10.94 0.56
CA MET A 163 -0.46 11.40 -0.81
C MET A 163 1.03 11.46 -1.15
N THR A 164 1.56 10.37 -1.73
CA THR A 164 2.95 10.31 -2.19
C THR A 164 3.12 10.91 -3.59
N GLU A 165 4.36 11.26 -3.95
CA GLU A 165 4.71 11.69 -5.32
C GLU A 165 4.24 10.69 -6.38
N ASN A 166 4.35 9.39 -6.11
CA ASN A 166 3.89 8.33 -7.00
C ASN A 166 2.37 8.31 -7.14
N VAL A 167 1.62 8.54 -6.05
CA VAL A 167 0.16 8.65 -6.10
C VAL A 167 -0.24 9.88 -6.91
N SER A 168 0.30 11.05 -6.58
CA SER A 168 0.00 12.29 -7.30
C SER A 168 0.41 12.24 -8.77
N GLY A 169 1.54 11.58 -9.08
CA GLY A 169 1.98 11.33 -10.45
C GLY A 169 1.05 10.37 -11.17
N GLY A 170 0.51 9.36 -10.50
CA GLY A 170 -0.50 8.46 -11.05
C GLY A 170 -1.80 9.17 -11.44
N LEU A 171 -2.25 10.11 -10.59
CA LEU A 171 -3.46 10.91 -10.83
C LEU A 171 -3.41 11.68 -12.16
N GLN A 172 -2.22 12.01 -12.65
CA GLN A 172 -2.06 12.77 -13.88
C GLN A 172 -2.51 11.99 -15.12
N TYR A 173 -2.49 10.65 -15.07
CA TYR A 173 -2.89 9.75 -16.15
C TYR A 173 -4.36 9.36 -16.10
N LEU A 174 -5.08 9.73 -15.04
CA LEU A 174 -6.49 9.46 -14.90
C LEU A 174 -7.31 10.51 -15.66
N ASN A 175 -8.48 10.10 -16.16
CA ASN A 175 -9.45 11.07 -16.66
C ASN A 175 -9.92 12.00 -15.52
N PRO A 176 -10.42 13.21 -15.84
CA PRO A 176 -10.73 14.23 -14.82
C PRO A 176 -11.72 13.76 -13.74
N GLU A 177 -12.71 12.98 -14.12
CA GLU A 177 -13.75 12.50 -13.21
C GLU A 177 -13.19 11.44 -12.24
N LEU A 178 -12.33 10.54 -12.72
CA LEU A 178 -11.67 9.56 -11.87
C LEU A 178 -10.60 10.18 -10.97
N ARG A 179 -9.88 11.20 -11.46
CA ARG A 179 -8.96 11.99 -10.62
C ARG A 179 -9.71 12.62 -9.45
N ASP A 180 -10.81 13.33 -9.73
CA ASP A 180 -11.64 13.97 -8.71
C ASP A 180 -12.20 12.95 -7.70
N HIS A 181 -12.61 11.76 -8.17
CA HIS A 181 -13.04 10.68 -7.29
C HIS A 181 -11.94 10.23 -6.32
N VAL A 182 -10.73 9.97 -6.83
CA VAL A 182 -9.60 9.54 -6.00
C VAL A 182 -9.17 10.66 -5.04
N GLU A 183 -9.04 11.90 -5.51
CA GLU A 183 -8.69 13.05 -4.65
C GLU A 183 -9.70 13.22 -3.50
N LYS A 184 -11.00 13.06 -3.78
CA LYS A 184 -12.05 13.08 -2.75
C LYS A 184 -11.92 11.93 -1.76
N ALA A 185 -11.56 10.73 -2.21
CA ALA A 185 -11.35 9.59 -1.32
C ALA A 185 -10.21 9.86 -0.32
N PHE A 186 -9.10 10.45 -0.78
CA PHE A 186 -7.95 10.78 0.09
C PHE A 186 -8.30 11.78 1.20
N VAL A 187 -9.22 12.73 0.95
CA VAL A 187 -9.65 13.73 1.94
C VAL A 187 -10.91 13.32 2.73
N ASN A 188 -11.54 12.19 2.39
CA ASN A 188 -12.73 11.68 3.06
C ASN A 188 -12.35 10.97 4.37
N ASN A 189 -11.84 11.74 5.33
CA ASN A 189 -11.49 11.30 6.66
C ASN A 189 -11.80 12.42 7.68
N PRO A 190 -11.88 12.11 8.99
CA PRO A 190 -12.11 13.09 10.05
C PRO A 190 -11.22 14.35 10.04
N PHE A 191 -10.00 14.28 9.50
CA PHE A 191 -9.11 15.44 9.40
C PHE A 191 -9.32 16.28 8.14
N GLY A 192 -10.12 15.83 7.17
CA GLY A 192 -10.50 16.58 5.97
C GLY A 192 -9.34 16.87 5.00
N ARG A 193 -8.25 16.11 5.08
CA ARG A 193 -7.06 16.26 4.24
C ARG A 193 -6.41 14.92 3.94
N ALA A 194 -5.68 14.83 2.85
CA ALA A 194 -4.79 13.69 2.62
C ALA A 194 -3.65 13.72 3.66
N GLY A 195 -3.18 12.54 4.09
CA GLY A 195 -1.98 12.44 4.91
C GLY A 195 -0.73 12.82 4.12
N ASP A 196 0.23 13.43 4.80
CA ASP A 196 1.59 13.58 4.31
C ASP A 196 2.36 12.27 4.58
N PRO A 197 3.03 11.69 3.58
CA PRO A 197 3.76 10.43 3.77
C PRO A 197 4.85 10.48 4.84
N TYR A 198 5.51 11.64 5.01
CA TYR A 198 6.63 11.82 5.93
C TYR A 198 6.19 12.29 7.31
N GLU A 199 5.21 13.18 7.39
CA GLU A 199 4.77 13.77 8.65
C GLU A 199 3.66 12.96 9.33
N ASP A 200 2.80 12.27 8.58
CA ASP A 200 1.65 11.54 9.15
C ASP A 200 1.84 10.02 9.13
N VAL A 201 2.36 9.44 8.05
CA VAL A 201 2.48 7.97 7.90
C VAL A 201 3.81 7.44 8.43
N ALA A 202 4.93 8.07 8.05
CA ALA A 202 6.26 7.60 8.44
C ALA A 202 6.47 7.49 9.96
N PRO A 203 5.97 8.40 10.82
CA PRO A 203 6.15 8.26 12.27
C PRO A 203 5.52 6.98 12.83
N VAL A 204 4.39 6.52 12.28
CA VAL A 204 3.75 5.26 12.66
C VAL A 204 4.63 4.06 12.29
N VAL A 205 5.23 4.09 11.09
CA VAL A 205 6.15 3.05 10.62
C VAL A 205 7.42 3.03 11.45
N VAL A 206 7.98 4.21 11.77
CA VAL A 206 9.17 4.35 12.63
C VAL A 206 8.89 3.83 14.04
N PHE A 207 7.74 4.15 14.63
CA PHE A 207 7.31 3.61 15.91
C PHE A 207 7.27 2.08 15.89
N LEU A 208 6.64 1.49 14.86
CA LEU A 208 6.56 0.04 14.72
C LEU A 208 7.92 -0.63 14.52
N ALA A 209 8.89 0.09 13.96
CA ALA A 209 10.23 -0.42 13.81
C ALA A 209 11.10 -0.27 15.07
N SER A 210 10.80 0.72 15.91
CA SER A 210 11.52 0.98 17.15
C SER A 210 11.25 -0.06 18.24
N ASP A 211 12.07 -0.02 19.29
CA ASP A 211 11.88 -0.83 20.50
C ASP A 211 10.64 -0.41 21.32
N ASP A 212 10.09 0.79 21.09
CA ASP A 212 8.88 1.25 21.78
C ASP A 212 7.64 0.42 21.42
N SER A 213 7.69 -0.32 20.32
CA SER A 213 6.64 -1.25 19.89
C SER A 213 6.99 -2.72 20.14
N HIS A 214 7.95 -3.03 21.01
CA HIS A 214 8.40 -4.41 21.30
C HIS A 214 7.28 -5.37 21.75
N TRP A 215 6.14 -4.85 22.22
CA TRP A 215 4.98 -5.65 22.62
C TRP A 215 3.84 -5.68 21.59
N ILE A 216 4.07 -5.16 20.38
CA ILE A 216 3.07 -5.07 19.31
C ILE A 216 3.47 -5.98 18.15
N THR A 217 2.68 -7.03 17.92
CA THR A 217 2.81 -7.96 16.79
C THR A 217 1.45 -8.45 16.30
N GLY A 218 1.36 -8.83 15.03
CA GLY A 218 0.15 -9.34 14.38
C GLY A 218 -0.94 -8.27 14.18
N GLN A 219 -0.64 -7.00 14.41
CA GLN A 219 -1.61 -5.91 14.30
C GLN A 219 -1.70 -5.38 12.88
N ASN A 220 -2.87 -4.82 12.56
CA ASN A 220 -3.06 -3.99 11.40
C ASN A 220 -3.38 -2.57 11.84
N ILE A 221 -2.44 -1.67 11.61
CA ILE A 221 -2.53 -0.28 12.05
C ILE A 221 -2.95 0.59 10.89
N HIS A 222 -4.02 1.36 11.09
CA HIS A 222 -4.50 2.34 10.11
C HIS A 222 -3.84 3.68 10.41
N ALA A 223 -2.99 4.12 9.48
CA ALA A 223 -2.38 5.45 9.49
C ALA A 223 -3.05 6.27 8.39
N ASP A 224 -4.36 6.48 8.55
CA ASP A 224 -5.23 6.91 7.45
C ASP A 224 -6.10 8.14 7.79
N GLY A 225 -5.85 8.79 8.92
CA GLY A 225 -6.65 9.92 9.38
C GLY A 225 -8.08 9.56 9.80
N GLY A 226 -8.40 8.27 9.94
CA GLY A 226 -9.73 7.77 10.29
C GLY A 226 -10.62 7.47 9.08
N VAL A 227 -10.05 7.11 7.92
CA VAL A 227 -10.84 6.57 6.80
C VAL A 227 -11.56 5.30 7.24
N LEU A 228 -10.84 4.38 7.88
CA LEU A 228 -11.47 3.27 8.60
C LEU A 228 -11.62 3.62 10.08
N ILE A 229 -12.85 3.55 10.58
CA ILE A 229 -13.17 3.54 12.01
C ILE A 229 -13.86 2.22 12.32
N ASN A 230 -13.20 1.36 13.08
CA ASN A 230 -13.79 0.14 13.60
C ASN A 230 -13.52 0.03 15.12
N ALA A 231 -14.43 -0.65 15.81
CA ALA A 231 -14.36 -0.93 17.24
C ALA A 231 -13.94 -2.38 17.48
#